data_AF-A0A970K8J4-F1
#
_entry.id   AF-A0A970K8J4-F1
#
_cell.length_a   1.000
_cell.length_b   1.000
_cell.length_c   1.000
_cell.angle_alpha   90.00
_cell.angle_beta   90.00
_cell.angle_gamma   90.00
#
_symmetry.space_group_name_H-M   'P 1'
#
loop_
_entity.id
_entity.type
_entity.pdbx_description
1 polymer ?
#
loop_
_entity_poly.entity_id
_entity_poly.type
_entity_poly.pdbx_seq_one_letter_code
_entity_poly.pdbx_strand_id
1 'polypeptide(L)'
;MVYEAQIDNPMVSWQMLRAAQLIKQFERFLAQDGSLQNAHALLLLEAAAAGAAVPALDNSPVLEEAQAFIKSRPRFFGSGARGDALALLPPNGFLPQGSEAKRDRPCIEVVKALSTYQVLFDALVLREHEPLEMAVLQEYPLLILADCGALSESQQETLLAYARQGGKVLAHGQLDAGLEEALRQTSRLTRTQDSDFAEVAMARFTAALRQVMKPVRTARLTDLRVGLRRNASGGATFLHLFNFNYVPGKGLQAMENITVFSSIKGVVSIHSLSGEQMPYALQENEEGLAIQLEHLPLYAVIEITQ
;
A
#
# COMPACT_ATOMS: atom_id res chain seq x y z
N MET A 1 18.56 -26.88 -10.47
CA MET A 1 18.70 -25.51 -11.02
C MET A 1 17.80 -24.60 -10.21
N VAL A 2 18.37 -23.92 -9.23
CA VAL A 2 17.67 -22.93 -8.40
C VAL A 2 18.06 -21.57 -8.99
N TYR A 3 17.09 -20.86 -9.56
CA TYR A 3 17.31 -19.46 -9.96
C TYR A 3 17.26 -18.61 -8.69
N GLU A 4 18.44 -18.30 -8.14
CA GLU A 4 18.62 -17.13 -7.28
C GLU A 4 18.48 -15.89 -8.15
N ALA A 5 17.30 -15.26 -8.12
CA ALA A 5 17.15 -13.90 -8.60
C ALA A 5 17.79 -12.97 -7.56
N GLN A 6 19.02 -12.55 -7.82
CA GLN A 6 19.64 -11.42 -7.13
C GLN A 6 18.76 -10.18 -7.35
N ILE A 7 17.99 -9.80 -6.33
CA ILE A 7 17.29 -8.51 -6.27
C ILE A 7 18.27 -7.51 -5.64
N ASP A 8 19.32 -7.16 -6.38
CA ASP A 8 20.19 -6.02 -6.08
C ASP A 8 19.79 -4.86 -7.01
N ASN A 9 18.69 -4.19 -6.70
CA ASN A 9 18.39 -2.89 -7.31
C ASN A 9 18.35 -1.78 -6.24
N PRO A 10 19.52 -1.21 -5.88
CA PRO A 10 19.64 -0.15 -4.86
C PRO A 10 18.84 1.12 -5.19
N MET A 11 18.32 1.26 -6.42
CA MET A 11 17.48 2.39 -6.83
C MET A 11 16.07 2.34 -6.21
N VAL A 12 15.51 1.15 -5.97
CA VAL A 12 14.18 0.96 -5.35
C VAL A 12 14.18 1.42 -3.89
N SER A 13 15.27 1.15 -3.17
CA SER A 13 15.51 1.57 -1.78
C SER A 13 15.48 3.09 -1.59
N TRP A 14 16.10 3.85 -2.51
CA TRP A 14 16.15 5.32 -2.47
C TRP A 14 14.82 5.98 -2.85
N GLN A 15 14.10 5.39 -3.81
CA GLN A 15 12.76 5.81 -4.23
C GLN A 15 11.73 5.65 -3.09
N MET A 16 11.85 4.58 -2.31
CA MET A 16 11.01 4.32 -1.12
C MET A 16 11.36 5.19 0.08
N LEU A 17 12.64 5.52 0.30
CA LEU A 17 13.07 6.46 1.36
C LEU A 17 12.59 7.89 1.09
N ARG A 18 12.53 8.31 -0.19
CA ARG A 18 11.88 9.56 -0.59
C ARG A 18 10.37 9.52 -0.34
N ALA A 19 9.68 8.43 -0.68
CA ALA A 19 8.26 8.26 -0.37
C ALA A 19 7.98 8.44 1.14
N ALA A 20 8.83 7.91 2.03
CA ALA A 20 8.72 8.09 3.48
C ALA A 20 8.96 9.55 3.94
N GLN A 21 9.87 10.30 3.30
CA GLN A 21 10.07 11.73 3.56
C GLN A 21 8.90 12.59 3.08
N LEU A 22 8.29 12.22 1.95
CA LEU A 22 7.08 12.87 1.44
C LEU A 22 5.83 12.53 2.25
N ILE A 23 5.72 11.33 2.82
CA ILE A 23 4.68 10.98 3.81
C ILE A 23 4.72 11.96 5.00
N LYS A 24 5.92 12.37 5.45
CA LYS A 24 6.09 13.38 6.51
C LYS A 24 5.68 14.81 6.11
N GLN A 25 5.79 15.16 4.83
CA GLN A 25 5.27 16.44 4.30
C GLN A 25 3.75 16.38 4.09
N PHE A 26 3.23 15.20 3.75
CA PHE A 26 1.82 14.89 3.57
C PHE A 26 1.03 14.92 4.89
N GLU A 27 1.59 14.42 5.99
CA GLU A 27 1.01 14.55 7.34
C GLU A 27 0.83 16.01 7.79
N ARG A 28 1.69 16.93 7.33
CA ARG A 28 1.53 18.38 7.58
C ARG A 28 0.44 19.01 6.71
N PHE A 29 0.13 18.40 5.57
CA PHE A 29 -0.80 18.92 4.56
C PHE A 29 -2.23 18.39 4.76
N LEU A 30 -2.38 17.13 5.21
CA LEU A 30 -3.65 16.50 5.60
C LEU A 30 -4.35 17.21 6.76
N ALA A 31 -3.63 18.02 7.53
CA ALA A 31 -4.20 18.83 8.60
C ALA A 31 -5.07 20.00 8.11
N GLN A 32 -5.20 20.24 6.78
CA GLN A 32 -5.80 21.48 6.27
C GLN A 32 -7.07 21.39 5.40
N ASP A 33 -7.38 20.35 4.62
CA ASP A 33 -8.76 20.09 4.09
C ASP A 33 -8.84 18.80 3.24
N GLY A 34 -9.78 17.90 3.54
CA GLY A 34 -9.73 16.46 3.18
C GLY A 34 -10.30 16.02 1.82
N SER A 35 -10.71 16.96 0.95
CA SER A 35 -11.41 16.69 -0.30
C SER A 35 -10.59 16.29 -1.54
N LEU A 36 -10.24 17.32 -2.31
CA LEU A 36 -9.53 17.24 -3.60
C LEU A 36 -8.00 17.21 -3.46
N GLN A 37 -7.47 17.68 -2.34
CA GLN A 37 -6.02 17.76 -2.12
C GLN A 37 -5.38 16.38 -1.97
N ASN A 38 -6.14 15.36 -1.56
CA ASN A 38 -5.68 13.98 -1.39
C ASN A 38 -5.28 13.30 -2.71
N ALA A 39 -5.99 13.56 -3.81
CA ALA A 39 -5.66 13.00 -5.13
C ALA A 39 -4.47 13.75 -5.79
N HIS A 40 -4.40 15.07 -5.58
CA HIS A 40 -3.32 15.92 -6.09
C HIS A 40 -1.98 15.64 -5.39
N ALA A 41 -2.02 15.48 -4.07
CA ALA A 41 -0.85 15.11 -3.27
C ALA A 41 -0.38 13.67 -3.57
N LEU A 42 -1.29 12.73 -3.86
CA LEU A 42 -0.93 11.36 -4.26
C LEU A 42 -0.09 11.33 -5.55
N LEU A 43 -0.54 12.04 -6.58
CA LEU A 43 0.16 12.18 -7.87
C LEU A 43 1.53 12.85 -7.69
N LEU A 44 1.63 13.86 -6.82
CA LEU A 44 2.88 14.54 -6.49
C LEU A 44 3.85 13.66 -5.69
N LEU A 45 3.33 12.85 -4.75
CA LEU A 45 4.09 11.88 -3.95
C LEU A 45 4.69 10.76 -4.80
N GLU A 46 3.92 10.27 -5.76
CA GLU A 46 4.30 9.16 -6.62
C GLU A 46 5.26 9.61 -7.76
N ALA A 47 5.09 10.83 -8.27
CA ALA A 47 6.07 11.47 -9.16
C ALA A 47 7.43 11.72 -8.47
N ALA A 48 7.41 12.09 -7.19
CA ALA A 48 8.63 12.29 -6.42
C ALA A 48 9.31 10.96 -5.99
N ALA A 49 8.52 9.90 -5.77
CA ALA A 49 9.01 8.54 -5.55
C ALA A 49 9.69 7.96 -6.80
N ALA A 50 9.29 8.34 -8.02
CA ALA A 50 9.95 7.91 -9.26
C ALA A 50 11.37 8.48 -9.48
N GLY A 51 11.89 9.30 -8.55
CA GLY A 51 13.25 9.86 -8.64
C GLY A 51 13.40 11.00 -9.67
N ALA A 52 12.32 11.40 -10.34
CA ALA A 52 12.30 12.62 -11.11
C ALA A 52 12.55 13.80 -10.16
N ALA A 53 13.48 14.70 -10.52
CA ALA A 53 13.46 16.04 -9.97
C ALA A 53 12.08 16.59 -10.31
N VAL A 54 11.20 16.77 -9.33
CA VAL A 54 9.87 17.37 -9.55
C VAL A 54 10.16 18.78 -10.05
N PRO A 55 10.07 19.06 -11.37
CA PRO A 55 10.02 20.44 -11.79
C PRO A 55 8.74 20.99 -11.17
N ALA A 56 8.68 22.27 -10.81
CA ALA A 56 7.44 22.86 -10.33
C ALA A 56 6.30 22.41 -11.26
N LEU A 57 5.42 21.54 -10.76
CA LEU A 57 4.30 20.98 -11.52
C LEU A 57 3.20 22.04 -11.72
N ASP A 58 3.42 23.24 -11.20
CA ASP A 58 2.67 24.45 -11.48
C ASP A 58 2.58 24.65 -12.99
N ASN A 59 1.40 24.35 -13.56
CA ASN A 59 1.01 24.51 -14.96
C ASN A 59 1.51 23.42 -15.96
N SER A 60 1.70 22.18 -15.51
CA SER A 60 1.91 21.05 -16.46
C SER A 60 0.59 20.60 -17.11
N PRO A 61 0.52 20.37 -18.43
CA PRO A 61 -0.66 19.80 -19.11
C PRO A 61 -1.15 18.48 -18.49
N VAL A 62 -0.23 17.67 -17.97
CA VAL A 62 -0.55 16.41 -17.26
C VAL A 62 -1.34 16.68 -15.98
N LEU A 63 -1.07 17.82 -15.31
CA LEU A 63 -1.79 18.22 -14.11
C LEU A 63 -3.23 18.64 -14.43
N GLU A 64 -3.42 19.37 -15.53
CA GLU A 64 -4.74 19.77 -16.01
C GLU A 64 -5.58 18.56 -16.41
N GLU A 65 -4.99 17.60 -17.15
CA GLU A 65 -5.63 16.33 -17.51
C GLU A 65 -6.01 15.51 -16.28
N ALA A 66 -5.11 15.38 -15.30
CA ALA A 66 -5.39 14.67 -14.05
C ALA A 66 -6.53 15.35 -13.26
N GLN A 67 -6.52 16.68 -13.16
CA GLN A 67 -7.58 17.42 -12.50
C GLN A 67 -8.94 17.27 -13.22
N ALA A 68 -8.95 17.33 -14.55
CA ALA A 68 -10.15 17.12 -15.35
C ALA A 68 -10.69 15.69 -15.19
N PHE A 69 -9.81 14.69 -15.20
CA PHE A 69 -10.15 13.28 -14.96
C PHE A 69 -10.76 13.08 -13.56
N ILE A 70 -10.15 13.63 -12.51
CA ILE A 70 -10.66 13.53 -11.13
C ILE A 70 -12.04 14.18 -11.00
N LYS A 71 -12.19 15.41 -11.53
CA LYS A 71 -13.46 16.16 -11.47
C LYS A 71 -14.59 15.46 -12.23
N SER A 72 -14.29 14.85 -13.37
CA SER A 72 -15.28 14.14 -14.19
C SER A 72 -15.67 12.77 -13.63
N ARG A 73 -14.83 12.15 -12.79
CA ARG A 73 -15.01 10.78 -12.30
C ARG A 73 -14.84 10.66 -10.78
N PRO A 74 -15.60 11.41 -9.97
CA PRO A 74 -15.42 11.44 -8.50
C PRO A 74 -15.61 10.07 -7.85
N ARG A 75 -16.44 9.20 -8.44
CA ARG A 75 -16.68 7.83 -7.95
C ARG A 75 -15.42 6.97 -7.89
N PHE A 76 -14.40 7.26 -8.71
CA PHE A 76 -13.13 6.53 -8.68
C PHE A 76 -12.31 6.81 -7.41
N PHE A 77 -12.58 7.92 -6.72
CA PHE A 77 -11.73 8.45 -5.65
C PHE A 77 -12.42 8.47 -4.26
N GLY A 78 -13.37 7.55 -4.03
CA GLY A 78 -14.05 7.35 -2.74
C GLY A 78 -13.17 7.12 -1.48
N SER A 79 -13.85 7.08 -0.33
CA SER A 79 -13.28 7.18 1.02
C SER A 79 -13.29 5.88 1.86
N GLY A 80 -13.43 4.69 1.25
CA GLY A 80 -13.38 3.41 1.98
C GLY A 80 -11.97 2.81 2.05
N ALA A 81 -11.82 1.65 2.72
CA ALA A 81 -10.58 0.88 2.72
C ALA A 81 -10.00 0.69 1.31
N ARG A 82 -8.74 1.05 1.17
CA ARG A 82 -8.02 1.10 -0.11
C ARG A 82 -7.03 -0.05 -0.27
N GLY A 83 -6.95 -0.89 0.75
CA GLY A 83 -5.99 -1.99 0.86
C GLY A 83 -6.59 -3.32 1.30
N ASP A 84 -5.78 -4.34 1.12
CA ASP A 84 -5.98 -5.70 1.65
C ASP A 84 -5.47 -5.83 3.10
N ALA A 85 -4.77 -4.81 3.60
CA ALA A 85 -4.26 -4.75 4.96
C ALA A 85 -4.23 -3.32 5.50
N LEU A 86 -4.28 -3.18 6.82
CA LEU A 86 -4.00 -1.93 7.53
C LEU A 86 -2.73 -2.09 8.37
N ALA A 87 -1.71 -1.29 8.08
CA ALA A 87 -0.48 -1.24 8.86
C ALA A 87 -0.61 -0.23 10.00
N LEU A 88 -0.51 -0.72 11.23
CA LEU A 88 -0.49 0.10 12.43
C LEU A 88 0.95 0.40 12.83
N LEU A 89 1.30 1.69 12.90
CA LEU A 89 2.66 2.17 13.04
C LEU A 89 2.81 3.03 14.30
N PRO A 90 3.93 2.94 15.05
CA PRO A 90 4.14 3.78 16.22
C PRO A 90 4.41 5.25 15.83
N PRO A 91 4.08 6.22 16.70
CA PRO A 91 4.23 7.65 16.41
C PRO A 91 5.68 8.06 16.19
N ASN A 92 6.62 7.37 16.85
CA ASN A 92 8.06 7.65 16.78
C ASN A 92 8.79 6.83 15.71
N GLY A 93 8.11 5.95 14.96
CA GLY A 93 8.71 5.08 13.95
C GLY A 93 9.45 5.83 12.83
N PHE A 94 9.17 7.12 12.65
CA PHE A 94 9.73 7.94 11.56
C PHE A 94 10.65 9.08 12.03
N LEU A 95 10.86 9.28 13.34
CA LEU A 95 11.74 10.34 13.85
C LEU A 95 13.20 9.87 13.97
N PRO A 96 14.19 10.62 13.47
CA PRO A 96 15.60 10.41 13.80
C PRO A 96 15.81 10.75 15.27
N GLN A 97 15.88 9.72 16.13
CA GLN A 97 16.38 9.92 17.48
C GLN A 97 17.91 10.03 17.43
N GLY A 98 18.45 10.99 18.17
CA GLY A 98 19.87 11.30 18.19
C GLY A 98 20.71 10.11 18.63
N SER A 99 21.86 9.99 17.96
CA SER A 99 23.07 9.23 18.32
C SER A 99 22.93 7.94 19.15
N GLU A 100 23.34 6.83 18.53
CA GLU A 100 23.82 5.55 19.10
C GLU A 100 22.93 4.30 19.01
N ALA A 101 21.73 4.35 18.45
CA ALA A 101 21.00 3.13 18.08
C ALA A 101 20.87 3.01 16.56
N LYS A 102 21.84 2.34 15.95
CA LYS A 102 21.73 1.64 14.66
C LYS A 102 20.69 0.48 14.71
N ARG A 103 19.69 0.54 15.59
CA ARG A 103 18.54 -0.37 15.50
C ARG A 103 17.65 0.16 14.40
N ASP A 104 17.86 -0.43 13.22
CA ASP A 104 17.01 -0.32 12.05
C ASP A 104 15.55 -0.38 12.46
N ARG A 105 14.76 0.64 12.08
CA ARG A 105 13.39 0.82 12.56
C ARG A 105 12.50 -0.25 11.93
N PRO A 106 12.00 -1.25 12.69
CA PRO A 106 11.26 -2.38 12.12
C PRO A 106 10.02 -1.92 11.33
N CYS A 107 9.39 -0.82 11.73
CA CYS A 107 8.25 -0.24 11.03
C CYS A 107 8.58 0.26 9.61
N ILE A 108 9.77 0.84 9.38
CA ILE A 108 10.19 1.30 8.04
C ILE A 108 10.45 0.10 7.15
N GLU A 109 11.15 -0.91 7.66
CA GLU A 109 11.45 -2.13 6.91
C GLU A 109 10.19 -2.94 6.59
N VAL A 110 9.21 -2.97 7.51
CA VAL A 110 7.88 -3.52 7.25
C VAL A 110 7.19 -2.78 6.11
N VAL A 111 7.11 -1.45 6.16
CA VAL A 111 6.49 -0.65 5.08
C VAL A 111 7.17 -0.90 3.73
N LYS A 112 8.51 -0.92 3.71
CA LYS A 112 9.30 -1.27 2.51
C LYS A 112 8.96 -2.67 2.00
N ALA A 113 8.88 -3.65 2.88
CA ALA A 113 8.51 -5.01 2.50
C ALA A 113 7.10 -5.07 1.92
N LEU A 114 6.11 -4.40 2.55
CA LEU A 114 4.74 -4.35 2.03
C LEU A 114 4.68 -3.82 0.60
N SER A 115 5.38 -2.72 0.31
CA SER A 115 5.37 -2.17 -1.05
C SER A 115 6.25 -2.98 -2.02
N THR A 116 7.36 -3.57 -1.56
CA THR A 116 8.18 -4.51 -2.38
C THR A 116 7.35 -5.72 -2.84
N TYR A 117 6.45 -6.22 -1.99
CA TYR A 117 5.58 -7.35 -2.33
C TYR A 117 4.25 -6.94 -2.98
N GLN A 118 4.08 -5.65 -3.31
CA GLN A 118 2.83 -5.08 -3.84
C GLN A 118 1.61 -5.50 -3.01
N VAL A 119 1.75 -5.40 -1.69
CA VAL A 119 0.60 -5.45 -0.80
C VAL A 119 -0.14 -4.13 -0.95
N LEU A 120 -1.44 -4.18 -1.19
CA LEU A 120 -2.30 -3.01 -1.10
C LEU A 120 -2.55 -2.77 0.39
N PHE A 121 -2.03 -1.68 0.95
CA PHE A 121 -2.23 -1.39 2.36
C PHE A 121 -2.51 0.08 2.59
N ASP A 122 -3.32 0.35 3.61
CA ASP A 122 -3.40 1.65 4.26
C ASP A 122 -2.50 1.65 5.50
N ALA A 123 -2.07 2.83 5.93
CA ALA A 123 -1.24 3.00 7.12
C ALA A 123 -1.92 3.94 8.10
N LEU A 124 -1.95 3.54 9.37
CA LEU A 124 -2.43 4.36 10.47
C LEU A 124 -1.32 4.51 11.51
N VAL A 125 -0.91 5.76 11.75
CA VAL A 125 0.05 6.10 12.79
C VAL A 125 -0.70 6.21 14.11
N LEU A 126 -0.36 5.33 15.05
CA LEU A 126 -0.95 5.28 16.37
C LEU A 126 -0.48 6.45 17.22
N ARG A 127 -1.38 6.97 18.03
CA ARG A 127 -1.10 8.00 19.03
C ARG A 127 -1.67 7.53 20.36
N GLU A 128 -0.93 7.72 21.44
CA GLU A 128 -1.24 7.14 22.75
C GLU A 128 -2.66 7.48 23.24
N HIS A 129 -3.13 8.69 22.96
CA HIS A 129 -4.43 9.19 23.42
C HIS A 129 -5.55 9.11 22.37
N GLU A 130 -5.26 8.62 21.16
CA GLU A 130 -6.29 8.47 20.13
C GLU A 130 -6.84 7.04 20.14
N PRO A 131 -8.16 6.86 20.29
CA PRO A 131 -8.76 5.54 20.29
C PRO A 131 -8.68 4.90 18.91
N LEU A 132 -8.56 3.57 18.87
CA LEU A 132 -8.76 2.81 17.64
C LEU A 132 -10.25 2.57 17.45
N GLU A 133 -10.76 2.96 16.27
CA GLU A 133 -12.15 2.75 15.91
C GLU A 133 -12.34 1.36 15.29
N MET A 134 -13.13 0.50 15.94
CA MET A 134 -13.43 -0.85 15.44
C MET A 134 -14.02 -0.83 14.04
N ALA A 135 -14.87 0.15 13.73
CA ALA A 135 -15.49 0.28 12.41
C ALA A 135 -14.44 0.41 11.30
N VAL A 136 -13.35 1.15 11.56
CA VAL A 136 -12.22 1.27 10.62
C VAL A 136 -11.45 -0.04 10.51
N LEU A 137 -11.15 -0.70 11.63
CA LEU A 137 -10.36 -1.95 11.62
C LEU A 137 -11.08 -3.08 10.86
N GLN A 138 -12.40 -3.18 11.01
CA GLN A 138 -13.22 -4.22 10.38
C GLN A 138 -13.27 -4.14 8.85
N GLU A 139 -12.94 -2.99 8.25
CA GLU A 139 -12.85 -2.88 6.79
C GLU A 139 -11.66 -3.67 6.23
N TYR A 140 -10.69 -4.06 7.07
CA TYR A 140 -9.47 -4.74 6.66
C TYR A 140 -9.47 -6.20 7.10
N PRO A 141 -9.19 -7.15 6.19
CA PRO A 141 -9.11 -8.57 6.54
C PRO A 141 -7.81 -8.94 7.28
N LEU A 142 -6.83 -8.02 7.30
CA LEU A 142 -5.55 -8.18 7.98
C LEU A 142 -5.09 -6.86 8.61
N LEU A 143 -4.76 -6.89 9.90
CA LEU A 143 -3.97 -5.85 10.55
C LEU A 143 -2.51 -6.27 10.64
N ILE A 144 -1.61 -5.32 10.39
CA ILE A 144 -0.16 -5.51 10.50
C ILE A 144 0.34 -4.58 11.59
N LEU A 145 0.78 -5.16 12.72
CA LEU A 145 1.35 -4.43 13.85
C LEU A 145 2.87 -4.39 13.67
N ALA A 146 3.42 -3.20 13.45
CA ALA A 146 4.85 -3.02 13.27
C ALA A 146 5.43 -2.19 14.42
N ASP A 147 6.08 -2.85 15.37
CA ASP A 147 6.72 -2.21 16.54
C ASP A 147 5.71 -1.47 17.47
N CYS A 148 4.56 -2.12 17.71
CA CYS A 148 3.48 -1.62 18.57
C CYS A 148 3.67 -2.00 20.05
N GLY A 149 4.84 -1.70 20.62
CA GLY A 149 5.14 -1.99 22.04
C GLY A 149 4.48 -1.04 23.05
N ALA A 150 4.08 0.16 22.62
CA ALA A 150 3.51 1.20 23.49
C ALA A 150 2.07 1.52 23.07
N LEU A 151 1.15 0.62 23.39
CA LEU A 151 -0.29 0.77 23.13
C LEU A 151 -1.02 1.11 24.43
N SER A 152 -1.98 2.04 24.37
CA SER A 152 -2.87 2.28 25.51
C SER A 152 -3.82 1.10 25.73
N GLU A 153 -4.33 0.93 26.95
CA GLU A 153 -5.22 -0.18 27.32
C GLU A 153 -6.42 -0.29 26.37
N SER A 154 -7.07 0.83 26.04
CA SER A 154 -8.19 0.85 25.10
C SER A 154 -7.82 0.40 23.69
N GLN A 155 -6.62 0.74 23.20
CA GLN A 155 -6.13 0.26 21.90
C GLN A 155 -5.88 -1.24 21.93
N GLN A 156 -5.32 -1.76 23.02
CA GLN A 156 -5.10 -3.21 23.20
C GLN A 156 -6.44 -3.96 23.22
N GLU A 157 -7.43 -3.44 23.95
CA GLU A 157 -8.79 -4.00 23.99
C GLU A 157 -9.44 -4.04 22.61
N THR A 158 -9.35 -2.96 21.84
CA THR A 158 -9.89 -2.91 20.47
C THR A 158 -9.21 -3.92 19.56
N LEU A 159 -7.87 -4.03 19.59
CA LEU A 159 -7.13 -5.01 18.78
C LEU A 159 -7.49 -6.45 19.13
N LEU A 160 -7.65 -6.74 20.42
CA LEU A 160 -8.09 -8.05 20.88
C LEU A 160 -9.53 -8.35 20.45
N ALA A 161 -10.43 -7.38 20.53
CA ALA A 161 -11.80 -7.51 20.06
C ALA A 161 -11.87 -7.78 18.54
N TYR A 162 -11.03 -7.12 17.75
CA TYR A 162 -10.92 -7.35 16.31
C TYR A 162 -10.52 -8.80 16.00
N ALA A 163 -9.49 -9.30 16.69
CA ALA A 163 -9.05 -10.69 16.54
C ALA A 163 -10.14 -11.70 16.98
N ARG A 164 -10.84 -11.43 18.08
CA ARG A 164 -11.97 -12.26 18.56
C ARG A 164 -13.12 -12.33 17.56
N GLN A 165 -13.33 -11.29 16.76
CA GLN A 165 -14.35 -11.26 15.70
C GLN A 165 -13.88 -11.94 14.40
N GLY A 166 -12.69 -12.55 14.39
CA GLY A 166 -12.17 -13.32 13.26
C GLY A 166 -11.16 -12.56 12.38
N GLY A 167 -10.90 -11.30 12.67
CA GLY A 167 -9.85 -10.52 12.02
C GLY A 167 -8.47 -11.12 12.21
N LYS A 168 -7.59 -11.01 11.20
CA LYS A 168 -6.23 -11.58 11.24
C LYS A 168 -5.23 -10.53 11.68
N VAL A 169 -4.23 -10.93 12.47
CA VAL A 169 -3.18 -10.03 12.94
C VAL A 169 -1.81 -10.60 12.59
N LEU A 170 -0.97 -9.81 11.92
CA LEU A 170 0.45 -10.09 11.72
C LEU A 170 1.25 -9.10 12.58
N ALA A 171 2.08 -9.60 13.49
CA ALA A 171 2.88 -8.74 14.37
C ALA A 171 4.38 -8.94 14.18
N HIS A 172 5.11 -7.83 14.03
CA HIS A 172 6.57 -7.77 13.87
C HIS A 172 7.18 -6.67 14.73
N GLY A 173 8.37 -6.90 15.29
CA GLY A 173 8.98 -5.99 16.26
C GLY A 173 8.29 -6.06 17.63
N GLN A 174 8.38 -4.99 18.43
CA GLN A 174 7.83 -5.00 19.77
C GLN A 174 6.29 -5.09 19.77
N LEU A 175 5.76 -5.82 20.75
CA LEU A 175 4.35 -5.91 21.08
C LEU A 175 4.25 -6.07 22.60
N ASP A 176 3.23 -5.47 23.22
CA ASP A 176 2.96 -5.69 24.64
C ASP A 176 2.78 -7.19 24.93
N ALA A 177 3.40 -7.69 26.00
CA ALA A 177 3.42 -9.13 26.30
C ALA A 177 2.04 -9.66 26.73
N GLY A 178 1.25 -8.86 27.43
CA GLY A 178 -0.11 -9.22 27.83
C GLY A 178 -1.03 -9.29 26.61
N LEU A 179 -0.95 -8.29 25.72
CA LEU A 179 -1.67 -8.30 24.46
C LEU A 179 -1.23 -9.46 23.56
N GLU A 180 0.08 -9.74 23.45
CA GLU A 180 0.58 -10.84 22.63
C GLU A 180 -0.02 -12.18 23.08
N GLU A 181 0.02 -12.46 24.39
CA GLU A 181 -0.57 -13.69 24.95
C GLU A 181 -2.08 -13.76 24.69
N ALA A 182 -2.81 -12.67 24.94
CA ALA A 182 -4.25 -12.60 24.67
C ALA A 182 -4.58 -12.83 23.19
N LEU A 183 -3.79 -12.27 22.27
CA LEU A 183 -3.96 -12.47 20.83
C LEU A 183 -3.60 -13.89 20.39
N ARG A 184 -2.58 -14.53 20.99
CA ARG A 184 -2.24 -15.93 20.72
C ARG A 184 -3.42 -16.86 21.01
N GLN A 185 -4.14 -16.61 22.09
CA GLN A 185 -5.32 -17.41 22.47
C GLN A 185 -6.48 -17.33 21.46
N THR A 186 -6.52 -16.29 20.61
CA THR A 186 -7.52 -16.18 19.54
C THR A 186 -7.23 -17.07 18.33
N SER A 187 -6.02 -17.63 18.21
CA SER A 187 -5.53 -18.31 17.00
C SER A 187 -5.54 -17.44 15.73
N ARG A 188 -5.62 -16.11 15.87
CA ARG A 188 -5.59 -15.15 14.76
C ARG A 188 -4.28 -14.38 14.65
N LEU A 189 -3.37 -14.54 15.60
CA LEU A 189 -2.06 -13.92 15.59
C LEU A 189 -1.04 -14.75 14.82
N THR A 190 -0.43 -14.14 13.81
CA THR A 190 0.86 -14.57 13.26
C THR A 190 1.95 -13.66 13.82
N ARG A 191 2.73 -14.16 14.78
CA ARG A 191 3.88 -13.43 15.35
C ARG A 191 5.15 -13.85 14.62
N THR A 192 5.89 -12.90 14.08
CA THR A 192 7.20 -13.18 13.50
C THR A 192 8.25 -13.28 14.60
N GLN A 193 9.20 -14.20 14.46
CA GLN A 193 10.30 -14.30 15.42
C GLN A 193 11.31 -13.17 15.19
N ASP A 194 11.60 -12.42 16.26
CA ASP A 194 12.65 -11.41 16.23
C ASP A 194 14.04 -12.06 16.10
N SER A 195 15.00 -11.27 15.65
CA SER A 195 16.40 -11.67 15.45
C SER A 195 17.29 -10.48 15.72
N ASP A 196 18.47 -10.72 16.30
CA ASP A 196 19.48 -9.67 16.49
C ASP A 196 20.01 -9.12 15.15
N PHE A 197 19.80 -9.87 14.06
CA PHE A 197 20.11 -9.47 12.69
C PHE A 197 18.84 -9.04 11.95
N ALA A 198 18.80 -7.77 11.52
CA ALA A 198 17.66 -7.15 10.83
C ALA A 198 17.26 -7.90 9.54
N GLU A 199 18.24 -8.31 8.73
CA GLU A 199 18.01 -9.05 7.49
C GLU A 199 17.26 -10.37 7.74
N VAL A 200 17.66 -11.10 8.78
CA VAL A 200 17.01 -12.36 9.17
C VAL A 200 15.61 -12.10 9.72
N ALA A 201 15.43 -11.05 10.53
CA ALA A 201 14.12 -10.64 11.04
C ALA A 201 13.15 -10.31 9.89
N MET A 202 13.62 -9.57 8.88
CA MET A 202 12.83 -9.16 7.73
C MET A 202 12.56 -10.29 6.73
N ALA A 203 13.48 -11.24 6.59
CA ALA A 203 13.23 -12.47 5.83
C ALA A 203 12.09 -13.28 6.45
N ARG A 204 12.07 -13.40 7.79
CA ARG A 204 10.98 -14.07 8.54
C ARG A 204 9.67 -13.31 8.42
N PHE A 205 9.69 -11.99 8.56
CA PHE A 205 8.51 -11.15 8.34
C PHE A 205 7.93 -11.37 6.95
N THR A 206 8.78 -11.29 5.92
CA THR A 206 8.39 -11.49 4.53
C THR A 206 7.76 -12.87 4.30
N ALA A 207 8.35 -13.92 4.88
CA ALA A 207 7.81 -15.27 4.75
C ALA A 207 6.41 -15.38 5.38
N ALA A 208 6.23 -14.83 6.58
CA ALA A 208 4.93 -14.78 7.26
C ALA A 208 3.91 -13.93 6.48
N LEU A 209 4.32 -12.75 6.01
CA LEU A 209 3.51 -11.83 5.19
C LEU A 209 2.95 -12.55 3.96
N ARG A 210 3.80 -13.24 3.19
CA ARG A 210 3.35 -13.97 2.00
C ARG A 210 2.29 -15.02 2.32
N GLN A 211 2.41 -15.72 3.46
CA GLN A 211 1.44 -16.72 3.88
C GLN A 211 0.10 -16.09 4.30
N VAL A 212 0.12 -15.05 5.13
CA VAL A 212 -1.11 -14.42 5.62
C VAL A 212 -1.82 -13.60 4.54
N MET A 213 -1.07 -13.04 3.58
CA MET A 213 -1.60 -12.27 2.46
C MET A 213 -2.26 -13.13 1.40
N LYS A 214 -1.77 -14.36 1.15
CA LYS A 214 -2.29 -15.24 0.10
C LYS A 214 -3.84 -15.32 0.05
N PRO A 215 -4.55 -15.55 1.17
CA PRO A 215 -6.02 -15.64 1.15
C PRO A 215 -6.75 -14.29 1.13
N VAL A 216 -6.08 -13.16 1.34
CA VAL A 216 -6.73 -11.83 1.44
C VAL A 216 -6.35 -10.89 0.30
N ARG A 217 -5.34 -11.23 -0.49
CA ARG A 217 -4.85 -10.42 -1.59
C ARG A 217 -5.92 -10.29 -2.67
N THR A 218 -6.32 -9.06 -2.97
CA THR A 218 -7.36 -8.81 -3.97
C THR A 218 -6.80 -8.53 -5.35
N ALA A 219 -5.58 -7.97 -5.45
CA ALA A 219 -4.96 -7.74 -6.74
C ALA A 219 -3.41 -7.84 -6.71
N ARG A 220 -2.82 -8.11 -7.89
CA ARG A 220 -1.36 -8.15 -8.12
C ARG A 220 -1.01 -7.89 -9.57
N LEU A 221 0.25 -7.54 -9.83
CA LEU A 221 0.77 -7.24 -11.17
C LEU A 221 1.85 -8.23 -11.61
N THR A 222 2.12 -8.26 -12.91
CA THR A 222 3.31 -8.93 -13.49
C THR A 222 4.59 -8.12 -13.36
N ASP A 223 4.47 -6.79 -13.29
CA ASP A 223 5.61 -5.88 -13.24
C ASP A 223 5.57 -5.00 -11.98
N LEU A 224 6.68 -4.99 -11.23
CA LEU A 224 6.83 -4.24 -9.98
C LEU A 224 7.05 -2.74 -10.21
N ARG A 225 7.34 -2.30 -11.44
CA ARG A 225 7.47 -0.89 -11.82
C ARG A 225 6.12 -0.19 -11.97
N VAL A 226 5.02 -0.93 -11.87
CA VAL A 226 3.67 -0.39 -11.85
C VAL A 226 3.17 -0.32 -10.40
N GLY A 227 2.78 0.88 -9.98
CA GLY A 227 2.05 1.09 -8.73
C GLY A 227 0.61 0.60 -8.86
N LEU A 228 0.09 -0.03 -7.81
CA LEU A 228 -1.28 -0.52 -7.73
C LEU A 228 -1.93 0.05 -6.48
N ARG A 229 -3.14 0.59 -6.62
CA ARG A 229 -4.03 0.92 -5.49
C ARG A 229 -5.41 0.40 -5.78
N ARG A 230 -6.17 0.11 -4.72
CA ARG A 230 -7.57 -0.26 -4.82
C ARG A 230 -8.44 0.82 -4.18
N ASN A 231 -9.65 0.95 -4.69
CA ASN A 231 -10.74 1.63 -4.02
C ASN A 231 -12.04 0.86 -4.29
N ALA A 232 -13.02 0.97 -3.41
CA ALA A 232 -14.35 0.43 -3.62
C ALA A 232 -15.39 1.52 -3.39
N SER A 233 -16.30 1.69 -4.34
CA SER A 233 -17.38 2.68 -4.23
C SER A 233 -18.54 2.31 -5.12
N GLY A 234 -19.77 2.50 -4.62
CA GLY A 234 -20.99 2.37 -5.43
C GLY A 234 -21.18 1.01 -6.09
N GLY A 235 -20.77 -0.09 -5.44
CA GLY A 235 -20.86 -1.45 -5.98
C GLY A 235 -19.77 -1.82 -7.01
N ALA A 236 -18.79 -0.94 -7.22
CA ALA A 236 -17.65 -1.19 -8.09
C ALA A 236 -16.33 -1.17 -7.32
N THR A 237 -15.36 -1.91 -7.84
CA THR A 237 -13.95 -1.86 -7.41
C THR A 237 -13.13 -1.15 -8.49
N PHE A 238 -12.31 -0.21 -8.07
CA PHE A 238 -11.38 0.53 -8.92
C PHE A 238 -9.96 0.14 -8.57
N LEU A 239 -9.22 -0.39 -9.55
CA LEU A 239 -7.79 -0.64 -9.43
C LEU A 239 -7.05 0.47 -10.19
N HIS A 240 -6.35 1.32 -9.47
CA HIS A 240 -5.55 2.41 -10.00
C HIS A 240 -4.15 1.90 -10.31
N LEU A 241 -3.70 2.15 -11.54
CA LEU A 241 -2.41 1.75 -12.06
C LEU A 241 -1.57 2.99 -12.33
N PHE A 242 -0.34 2.99 -11.80
CA PHE A 242 0.60 4.09 -11.95
C PHE A 242 1.86 3.57 -12.61
N ASN A 243 2.20 4.11 -13.76
CA ASN A 243 3.41 3.73 -14.47
C ASN A 243 4.59 4.58 -13.99
N PHE A 244 5.63 3.92 -13.47
CA PHE A 244 6.88 4.56 -13.04
C PHE A 244 8.07 4.26 -13.94
N ASN A 245 7.85 3.81 -15.19
CA ASN A 245 8.89 3.49 -16.16
C ASN A 245 9.57 4.76 -16.72
N TYR A 246 10.30 5.44 -15.85
CA TYR A 246 11.08 6.61 -16.20
C TYR A 246 12.43 6.23 -16.80
N VAL A 247 12.72 6.76 -17.98
CA VAL A 247 14.01 6.59 -18.64
C VAL A 247 14.76 7.94 -18.63
N PRO A 248 15.95 8.02 -18.02
CA PRO A 248 16.76 9.24 -18.03
C PRO A 248 16.93 9.80 -19.45
N GLY A 249 16.64 11.09 -19.62
CA GLY A 249 16.72 11.79 -20.92
C GLY A 249 15.57 11.51 -21.90
N LYS A 250 14.72 10.50 -21.65
CA LYS A 250 13.52 10.21 -22.45
C LYS A 250 12.22 10.48 -21.70
N GLY A 251 12.28 10.63 -20.38
CA GLY A 251 11.11 10.84 -19.53
C GLY A 251 10.35 9.54 -19.26
N LEU A 252 9.10 9.67 -18.82
CA LEU A 252 8.24 8.52 -18.57
C LEU A 252 7.87 7.85 -19.89
N GLN A 253 8.07 6.54 -19.97
CA GLN A 253 7.72 5.73 -21.12
C GLN A 253 6.52 4.86 -20.76
N ALA A 254 5.66 4.60 -21.74
CA ALA A 254 4.62 3.61 -21.56
C ALA A 254 5.19 2.22 -21.26
N MET A 255 4.38 1.38 -20.64
CA MET A 255 4.71 -0.01 -20.37
C MET A 255 3.84 -0.93 -21.21
N GLU A 256 4.43 -1.99 -21.73
CA GLU A 256 3.74 -2.95 -22.58
C GLU A 256 3.43 -4.24 -21.80
N ASN A 257 2.34 -4.91 -22.15
CA ASN A 257 1.99 -6.25 -21.65
C ASN A 257 1.90 -6.37 -20.12
N ILE A 258 1.22 -5.41 -19.48
CA ILE A 258 0.97 -5.46 -18.04
C ILE A 258 -0.24 -6.33 -17.76
N THR A 259 -0.09 -7.37 -16.93
CA THR A 259 -1.22 -8.18 -16.48
C THR A 259 -1.55 -7.85 -15.04
N VAL A 260 -2.80 -7.49 -14.80
CA VAL A 260 -3.39 -7.34 -13.47
C VAL A 260 -4.18 -8.60 -13.17
N PHE A 261 -3.82 -9.30 -12.10
CA PHE A 261 -4.62 -10.38 -11.56
C PHE A 261 -5.47 -9.84 -10.43
N SER A 262 -6.77 -10.09 -10.46
CA SER A 262 -7.75 -9.64 -9.46
C SER A 262 -8.57 -10.84 -9.00
N SER A 263 -8.73 -11.04 -7.68
CA SER A 263 -9.69 -12.03 -7.17
C SER A 263 -11.14 -11.52 -7.23
N ILE A 264 -11.31 -10.22 -7.47
CA ILE A 264 -12.61 -9.58 -7.67
C ILE A 264 -13.04 -9.83 -9.12
N LYS A 265 -14.20 -10.48 -9.26
CA LYS A 265 -14.87 -10.78 -10.53
C LYS A 265 -15.89 -9.69 -10.88
N GLY A 266 -16.26 -9.60 -12.16
CA GLY A 266 -17.25 -8.65 -12.64
C GLY A 266 -16.97 -8.17 -14.06
N VAL A 267 -17.78 -7.21 -14.53
CA VAL A 267 -17.58 -6.56 -15.83
C VAL A 267 -16.43 -5.56 -15.73
N VAL A 268 -15.47 -5.66 -16.65
CA VAL A 268 -14.27 -4.82 -16.67
C VAL A 268 -14.44 -3.63 -17.61
N SER A 269 -13.98 -2.46 -17.18
CA SER A 269 -13.82 -1.26 -18.02
C SER A 269 -12.52 -0.56 -17.65
N ILE A 270 -11.82 -0.01 -18.65
CA ILE A 270 -10.49 0.58 -18.44
C ILE A 270 -10.49 2.03 -18.89
N HIS A 271 -10.07 2.91 -17.98
CA HIS A 271 -10.13 4.36 -18.14
C HIS A 271 -8.74 4.95 -18.05
N SER A 272 -8.27 5.60 -19.11
CA SER A 272 -7.04 6.39 -19.13
C SER A 272 -7.30 7.86 -18.76
N LEU A 273 -6.23 8.61 -18.48
CA LEU A 273 -6.32 10.07 -18.29
C LEU A 273 -6.89 10.78 -19.53
N SER A 274 -6.54 10.34 -20.74
CA SER A 274 -7.09 10.90 -21.99
C SER A 274 -8.58 10.62 -22.16
N GLY A 275 -9.16 9.74 -21.33
CA GLY A 275 -10.55 9.30 -21.45
C GLY A 275 -10.78 8.30 -22.57
N GLU A 276 -9.74 7.94 -23.33
CA GLU A 276 -9.80 6.93 -24.37
C GLU A 276 -9.93 5.53 -23.76
N GLN A 277 -10.71 4.68 -24.44
CA GLN A 277 -10.76 3.26 -24.13
C GLN A 277 -9.43 2.60 -24.47
N MET A 278 -8.88 1.88 -23.49
CA MET A 278 -7.64 1.14 -23.67
C MET A 278 -7.96 -0.30 -24.12
N PRO A 279 -7.31 -0.83 -25.17
CA PRO A 279 -7.40 -2.24 -25.51
C PRO A 279 -6.91 -3.12 -24.38
N TYR A 280 -7.64 -4.20 -24.11
CA TYR A 280 -7.24 -5.21 -23.13
C TYR A 280 -7.77 -6.58 -23.49
N ALA A 281 -7.07 -7.61 -23.03
CA ALA A 281 -7.56 -8.98 -23.03
C ALA A 281 -7.98 -9.38 -21.61
N LEU A 282 -9.06 -10.16 -21.52
CA LEU A 282 -9.62 -10.64 -20.25
C LEU A 282 -9.67 -12.16 -20.25
N GLN A 283 -9.14 -12.77 -19.20
CA GLN A 283 -9.35 -14.17 -18.88
C GLN A 283 -9.99 -14.27 -17.50
N GLU A 284 -11.05 -15.05 -17.37
CA GLU A 284 -11.68 -15.35 -16.08
C GLU A 284 -11.50 -16.85 -15.76
N ASN A 285 -11.18 -17.15 -14.51
CA ASN A 285 -11.12 -18.50 -13.99
C ASN A 285 -11.73 -18.57 -12.57
N GLU A 286 -11.57 -19.70 -11.88
CA GLU A 286 -12.09 -19.86 -10.51
C GLU A 286 -11.45 -18.88 -9.51
N GLU A 287 -10.17 -18.53 -9.70
CA GLU A 287 -9.40 -17.63 -8.82
C GLU A 287 -9.72 -16.15 -9.03
N GLY A 288 -10.27 -15.76 -10.19
CA GLY A 288 -10.64 -14.39 -10.49
C GLY A 288 -10.41 -14.00 -11.95
N LEU A 289 -9.99 -12.75 -12.17
CA LEU A 289 -9.72 -12.14 -13.46
C LEU A 289 -8.22 -11.98 -13.70
N ALA A 290 -7.78 -12.22 -14.92
CA ALA A 290 -6.49 -11.78 -15.46
C ALA A 290 -6.75 -10.77 -16.59
N ILE A 291 -6.40 -9.52 -16.33
CA ILE A 291 -6.64 -8.37 -17.20
C ILE A 291 -5.30 -7.98 -17.81
N GLN A 292 -5.10 -8.25 -19.09
CA GLN A 292 -3.87 -7.90 -19.80
C GLN A 292 -4.06 -6.59 -20.56
N LEU A 293 -3.32 -5.57 -20.15
CA LEU A 293 -3.18 -4.32 -20.87
C LEU A 293 -2.08 -4.47 -21.91
N GLU A 294 -2.41 -4.21 -23.18
CA GLU A 294 -1.40 -4.15 -24.23
C GLU A 294 -0.42 -3.02 -23.94
N HIS A 295 -0.96 -1.85 -23.60
CA HIS A 295 -0.22 -0.63 -23.34
C HIS A 295 -0.75 0.06 -22.07
N LEU A 296 0.13 0.41 -21.14
CA LEU A 296 -0.15 1.20 -19.95
C LEU A 296 0.56 2.56 -20.06
N PRO A 297 -0.18 3.67 -20.21
CA PRO A 297 0.39 5.03 -20.25
C PRO A 297 0.82 5.46 -18.84
N LEU A 298 0.80 6.75 -18.51
CA LEU A 298 1.11 7.24 -17.16
C LEU A 298 0.18 6.62 -16.10
N TYR A 299 -1.12 6.56 -16.40
CA TYR A 299 -2.13 6.17 -15.43
C TYR A 299 -3.35 5.55 -16.12
N ALA A 300 -3.89 4.52 -15.48
CA ALA A 300 -5.14 3.89 -15.86
C ALA A 300 -5.93 3.46 -14.63
N VAL A 301 -7.26 3.43 -14.75
CA VAL A 301 -8.17 2.84 -13.77
C VAL A 301 -8.87 1.66 -14.40
N ILE A 302 -8.75 0.50 -13.78
CA ILE A 302 -9.59 -0.65 -14.07
C ILE A 302 -10.81 -0.57 -13.14
N GLU A 303 -11.99 -0.40 -13.71
CA GLU A 303 -13.27 -0.52 -13.03
C GLU A 303 -13.78 -1.95 -13.18
N ILE A 304 -14.13 -2.59 -12.06
CA ILE A 304 -14.73 -3.92 -11.98
C ILE A 304 -16.09 -3.76 -11.29
N THR A 305 -17.17 -3.98 -12.05
CA THR A 305 -18.55 -3.85 -11.55
C THR A 305 -19.15 -5.24 -11.33
N GLN A 306 -19.66 -5.48 -10.12
CA GLN A 306 -20.26 -6.76 -9.70
C GLN A 306 -21.75 -6.85 -10.02
#